data_AF-A0A7S3PTU8-F1
#
_entry.id   AF-A0A7S3PTU8-F1
#
_cell.length_a   1.000
_cell.length_b   1.000
_cell.length_c   1.000
_cell.angle_alpha   90.00
_cell.angle_beta   90.00
_cell.angle_gamma   90.00
#
_symmetry.space_group_name_H-M   'P 1'
#
loop_
_entity.id
_entity.type
_entity.pdbx_description
1 polymer ?
#
loop_
_entity_poly.entity_id
_entity_poly.type
_entity_poly.pdbx_seq_one_letter_code
_entity_poly.pdbx_strand_id
1 'polypeptide(L)'
;RNPDSLPPCQLSHLRWMLQKDLALKQDFLLLGAPELARDRRHLLFLYAALVGREVEYISLTRDTSDADLKQRKEVYNKKSTFVNQAPVRAALHGRLLVLDGLEKAER
;
A
#
# COMPACT_ATOMS: atom_id res chain seq x y z
N ARG A 1 -15.99 16.55 2.30
CA ARG A 1 -16.92 15.62 2.99
C ARG A 1 -16.80 15.88 4.49
N ASN A 2 -17.91 16.00 5.22
CA ASN A 2 -17.90 16.27 6.65
C ASN A 2 -17.27 15.07 7.40
N PRO A 3 -16.19 15.23 8.19
CA PRO A 3 -15.58 14.13 8.95
C PRO A 3 -16.55 13.44 9.93
N ASP A 4 -17.63 14.13 10.33
CA ASP A 4 -18.66 13.59 11.24
C ASP A 4 -19.54 12.49 10.61
N SER A 5 -19.44 12.24 9.30
CA SER A 5 -20.23 11.20 8.62
C SER A 5 -19.61 9.80 8.67
N LEU A 6 -18.44 9.63 9.28
CA LEU A 6 -17.76 8.33 9.36
C LEU A 6 -18.19 7.57 10.62
N PRO A 7 -18.46 6.25 10.55
CA PRO A 7 -18.72 5.44 11.73
C PRO A 7 -17.61 5.60 12.78
N PRO A 8 -17.92 5.66 14.09
CA PRO A 8 -16.93 5.85 15.14
C PRO A 8 -15.76 4.84 15.11
N CYS A 9 -16.02 3.61 14.67
CA CYS A 9 -14.98 2.58 14.52
C CYS A 9 -13.99 2.87 13.38
N GLN A 10 -14.39 3.57 12.32
CA GLN A 10 -13.48 3.96 11.24
C GLN A 10 -12.60 5.14 11.68
N LEU A 11 -13.15 6.07 12.46
CA LEU A 11 -12.41 7.20 13.00
C LEU A 11 -11.29 6.77 13.96
N SER A 12 -11.53 5.79 14.82
CA SER A 12 -10.50 5.27 15.73
C SER A 12 -9.33 4.62 14.96
N HIS A 13 -9.63 3.84 13.93
CA HIS A 13 -8.58 3.23 13.08
C HIS A 13 -7.79 4.28 12.29
N LEU A 14 -8.46 5.26 11.66
CA LEU A 14 -7.80 6.34 10.92
C LEU A 14 -6.86 7.15 11.82
N ARG A 15 -7.31 7.48 13.04
CA ARG A 15 -6.48 8.17 14.03
C ARG A 15 -5.23 7.36 14.37
N TRP A 16 -5.37 6.05 14.58
CA TRP A 16 -4.24 5.17 14.86
C TRP A 16 -3.25 5.10 13.68
N MET A 17 -3.75 4.99 12.44
CA MET A 17 -2.93 5.00 11.23
C MET A 17 -2.15 6.31 11.08
N LEU A 18 -2.81 7.47 11.29
CA LEU A 18 -2.16 8.79 11.26
C LEU A 18 -1.06 8.90 12.32
N GLN A 19 -1.29 8.38 13.53
CA GLN A 19 -0.27 8.38 14.58
C GLN A 19 0.94 7.52 14.20
N LYS A 20 0.70 6.32 13.65
CA LYS A 20 1.76 5.41 13.20
C LYS A 20 2.61 6.01 12.08
N ASP A 21 1.99 6.48 11.01
CA ASP A 21 2.72 7.05 9.86
C ASP A 21 3.35 8.39 10.21
N LEU A 22 2.57 9.37 10.66
CA LEU A 22 3.04 10.77 10.70
C LEU A 22 3.87 11.08 11.94
N ALA A 23 3.46 10.59 13.12
CA ALA A 23 4.14 10.89 14.37
C ALA A 23 5.27 9.90 14.68
N LEU A 24 5.04 8.61 14.44
CA LEU A 24 6.00 7.55 14.79
C LEU A 24 6.90 7.14 13.61
N LYS A 25 6.57 7.53 12.37
CA LYS A 25 7.30 7.13 11.15
C LYS A 25 7.41 5.61 11.01
N GLN A 26 6.32 4.90 11.32
CA GLN A 26 6.24 3.44 11.28
C GLN A 26 5.27 2.95 10.23
N ASP A 27 5.63 1.85 9.58
CA ASP A 27 4.71 1.05 8.79
C ASP A 27 3.64 0.41 9.69
N PHE A 28 2.50 0.06 9.09
CA PHE A 28 1.40 -0.60 9.80
C PHE A 28 0.77 -1.68 8.94
N LEU A 29 0.25 -2.71 9.61
CA LEU A 29 -0.45 -3.83 9.00
C LEU A 29 -1.92 -3.80 9.43
N LEU A 30 -2.83 -3.84 8.45
CA LEU A 30 -4.26 -3.92 8.71
C LEU A 30 -4.70 -5.38 8.78
N LEU A 31 -4.88 -5.89 10.00
CA LEU A 31 -5.40 -7.24 10.25
C LEU A 31 -6.92 -7.22 10.43
N GLY A 32 -7.55 -8.33 10.09
CA GLY A 32 -8.98 -8.52 10.31
C GLY A 32 -9.49 -9.77 9.61
N ALA A 33 -10.70 -10.18 9.98
CA ALA A 33 -11.33 -11.36 9.40
C ALA A 33 -11.53 -11.21 7.87
N PRO A 34 -11.56 -12.31 7.09
CA PRO A 34 -11.67 -12.26 5.63
C PRO A 34 -12.88 -11.47 5.13
N GLU A 35 -14.01 -11.54 5.83
CA GLU A 35 -15.26 -10.83 5.51
C GLU A 35 -15.11 -9.29 5.55
N LEU A 36 -14.15 -8.77 6.32
CA LEU A 36 -13.85 -7.34 6.43
C LEU A 36 -12.76 -6.88 5.45
N ALA A 37 -12.35 -7.71 4.49
CA ALA A 37 -11.30 -7.33 3.52
C ALA A 37 -11.67 -6.09 2.70
N ARG A 38 -12.96 -5.94 2.35
CA ARG A 38 -13.47 -4.74 1.66
C ARG A 38 -13.32 -3.50 2.55
N ASP A 39 -13.68 -3.60 3.82
CA ASP A 39 -13.62 -2.47 4.76
C ASP A 39 -12.18 -2.04 5.03
N ARG A 40 -11.24 -2.98 5.17
CA ARG A 40 -9.80 -2.65 5.31
C ARG A 40 -9.28 -1.92 4.08
N ARG A 41 -9.64 -2.38 2.88
CA ARG A 41 -9.27 -1.71 1.62
C ARG A 41 -9.90 -0.32 1.51
N HIS A 42 -11.15 -0.17 1.93
CA HIS A 42 -11.82 1.12 1.98
C HIS A 42 -11.11 2.08 2.96
N LEU A 43 -10.78 1.61 4.17
CA LEU A 43 -10.07 2.37 5.18
C LEU A 43 -8.71 2.87 4.70
N LEU A 44 -7.96 2.01 3.99
CA LEU A 44 -6.68 2.36 3.36
C LEU A 44 -6.83 3.49 2.33
N PHE A 45 -7.82 3.39 1.43
CA PHE A 45 -8.04 4.45 0.43
C PHE A 45 -8.56 5.75 1.04
N LEU A 46 -9.40 5.65 2.07
CA LEU A 46 -9.79 6.82 2.87
C LEU A 46 -8.58 7.48 3.51
N TYR A 47 -7.70 6.69 4.12
CA TYR A 47 -6.46 7.19 4.70
C TYR A 47 -5.59 7.91 3.66
N ALA A 48 -5.33 7.27 2.51
CA ALA A 48 -4.54 7.85 1.42
C ALA A 48 -5.11 9.18 0.92
N ALA A 49 -6.44 9.26 0.78
CA ALA A 49 -7.14 10.49 0.40
C ALA A 49 -7.01 11.58 1.46
N LEU A 50 -7.07 11.23 2.75
CA LEU A 50 -6.93 12.18 3.86
C LEU A 50 -5.53 12.78 3.95
N VAL A 51 -4.49 11.97 3.72
CA VAL A 51 -3.09 12.45 3.74
C VAL A 51 -2.63 13.02 2.39
N GLY A 52 -3.47 12.94 1.35
CA GLY A 52 -3.16 13.45 0.01
C GLY A 52 -1.98 12.73 -0.66
N ARG A 53 -1.76 11.44 -0.36
CA ARG A 53 -0.66 10.65 -0.94
C ARG A 53 -1.21 9.68 -1.97
N GLU A 54 -0.58 9.65 -3.14
CA GLU A 54 -0.86 8.63 -4.15
C GLU A 54 -0.52 7.24 -3.61
N VAL A 55 -1.15 6.21 -4.17
CA VAL A 55 -0.99 4.81 -3.77
C VAL A 55 -0.32 4.04 -4.90
N GLU A 56 0.73 3.31 -4.56
CA GLU A 56 1.29 2.25 -5.38
C GLU A 56 0.85 0.91 -4.77
N TYR A 57 0.30 0.02 -5.59
CA TYR A 57 -0.27 -1.24 -5.13
C TYR A 57 0.48 -2.42 -5.72
N ILE A 58 0.71 -3.43 -4.89
CA ILE A 58 1.20 -4.73 -5.32
C ILE A 58 0.44 -5.85 -4.60
N SER A 59 0.04 -6.86 -5.37
CA SER A 59 -0.55 -8.08 -4.84
C SER A 59 0.54 -9.14 -4.75
N LEU A 60 0.81 -9.60 -3.54
CA LEU A 60 1.75 -10.66 -3.23
C LEU A 60 1.06 -12.02 -3.37
N THR A 61 1.77 -12.93 -4.03
CA THR A 61 1.43 -14.34 -4.24
C THR A 61 2.69 -15.16 -4.02
N ARG A 62 2.54 -16.50 -3.97
CA ARG A 62 3.70 -17.41 -3.92
C ARG A 62 4.64 -17.27 -5.13
N ASP A 63 4.12 -16.79 -6.26
CA ASP A 63 4.91 -16.60 -7.48
C ASP A 63 5.51 -15.18 -7.58
N THR A 64 5.30 -14.33 -6.57
CA THR A 64 5.87 -12.98 -6.56
C THR A 64 7.38 -13.07 -6.38
N SER A 65 8.12 -12.47 -7.31
CA SER A 65 9.58 -12.53 -7.35
C SER A 65 10.21 -11.19 -6.97
N ASP A 66 11.53 -11.19 -6.73
CA ASP A 66 12.32 -9.98 -6.52
C ASP A 66 12.19 -8.98 -7.68
N ALA A 67 11.99 -9.47 -8.90
CA ALA A 67 11.82 -8.65 -10.09
C ALA A 67 10.52 -7.82 -10.07
N ASP A 68 9.51 -8.24 -9.30
CA ASP A 68 8.25 -7.52 -9.10
C ASP A 68 8.37 -6.43 -8.01
N LEU A 69 9.46 -6.46 -7.23
CA LEU A 69 9.72 -5.53 -6.13
C LEU A 69 10.76 -4.45 -6.48
N LYS A 70 11.65 -4.73 -7.44
CA LYS A 70 12.79 -3.86 -7.80
C LYS A 70 12.65 -3.27 -9.20
N GLN A 71 13.71 -2.66 -9.72
CA GLN A 71 13.77 -2.29 -11.13
C GLN A 71 14.00 -3.54 -11.98
N ARG A 72 13.20 -3.74 -13.02
CA ARG A 72 13.38 -4.84 -13.98
C ARG A 72 14.01 -4.32 -15.26
N LYS A 73 15.01 -5.04 -15.77
CA LYS A 73 15.56 -4.80 -17.11
C LYS A 73 14.66 -5.48 -18.15
N GLU A 74 14.08 -4.69 -19.03
CA GLU A 74 13.27 -5.16 -20.14
C GLU A 74 13.97 -4.87 -21.46
N VAL A 75 13.89 -5.80 -22.41
CA VAL A 75 14.45 -5.64 -23.74
C VAL A 75 13.31 -5.38 -24.71
N TYR A 76 13.31 -4.19 -25.29
CA TYR A 76 12.35 -3.78 -26.31
C TYR A 76 13.10 -3.24 -27.52
N ASN A 77 12.80 -3.76 -28.72
CA ASN A 77 13.44 -3.36 -29.97
C ASN A 77 14.99 -3.27 -29.91
N LYS A 78 15.64 -4.32 -29.38
CA LYS A 78 17.11 -4.39 -29.18
C LYS A 78 17.71 -3.32 -28.26
N LYS A 79 16.89 -2.57 -27.51
CA LYS A 79 17.32 -1.65 -26.46
C LYS A 79 16.91 -2.19 -25.10
N SER A 80 17.80 -2.08 -24.12
CA SER A 80 17.47 -2.42 -22.74
C SER A 80 17.01 -1.20 -21.97
N THR A 81 15.83 -1.27 -21.37
CA THR A 81 15.28 -0.22 -20.52
C THR A 81 15.07 -0.76 -19.12
N PHE A 82 15.30 0.06 -18.10
CA PHE A 82 14.96 -0.27 -16.72
C PHE A 82 13.56 0.27 -16.41
N VAL A 83 12.68 -0.62 -15.96
CA VAL A 83 11.30 -0.30 -15.61
C VAL A 83 11.16 -0.36 -14.09
N ASN A 84 10.68 0.73 -13.49
CA ASN A 84 10.44 0.84 -12.06
C ASN A 84 9.15 0.12 -11.69
N GLN A 85 9.24 -0.87 -10.80
CA GLN A 85 8.05 -1.51 -10.21
C GLN A 85 7.42 -0.63 -9.11
N ALA A 86 6.25 -1.04 -8.62
CA ALA A 86 5.44 -0.29 -7.67
C ALA A 86 6.24 0.16 -6.41
N PRO A 87 7.03 -0.69 -5.73
CA PRO A 87 7.80 -0.26 -4.57
C PRO A 87 8.87 0.80 -4.91
N VAL A 88 9.51 0.67 -6.08
CA VAL A 88 10.51 1.64 -6.55
C VAL A 88 9.86 3.00 -6.81
N ARG A 89 8.72 3.03 -7.49
CA ARG A 89 7.97 4.28 -7.71
C ARG A 89 7.51 4.90 -6.40
N ALA A 90 7.07 4.07 -5.45
CA ALA A 90 6.65 4.55 -4.14
C ALA A 90 7.79 5.23 -3.38
N ALA A 91 8.96 4.61 -3.36
CA ALA A 91 10.15 5.17 -2.73
C ALA A 91 10.63 6.46 -3.41
N LEU A 92 10.63 6.52 -4.74
CA LEU A 92 11.10 7.68 -5.49
C LEU A 92 10.15 8.89 -5.38
N HIS A 93 8.85 8.65 -5.27
CA HIS A 93 7.83 9.70 -5.30
C HIS A 93 7.17 9.97 -3.94
N GLY A 94 7.58 9.28 -2.88
CA GLY A 94 6.99 9.43 -1.53
C GLY A 94 5.56 8.90 -1.41
N ARG A 95 5.14 8.01 -2.31
CA ARG A 95 3.78 7.44 -2.35
C ARG A 95 3.60 6.39 -1.24
N LEU A 96 2.34 6.09 -0.93
CA LEU A 96 2.00 4.98 -0.05
C LEU A 96 2.12 3.66 -0.81
N LEU A 97 2.98 2.76 -0.36
CA LEU A 97 3.06 1.40 -0.90
C LEU A 97 2.08 0.49 -0.17
N VAL A 98 1.24 -0.21 -0.91
CA VAL A 98 0.28 -1.17 -0.39
C VAL A 98 0.70 -2.57 -0.80
N LEU A 99 1.01 -3.39 0.20
CA LEU A 99 1.30 -4.81 0.06
C LEU A 99 0.05 -5.61 0.42
N ASP A 100 -0.63 -6.18 -0.57
CA ASP A 100 -1.79 -7.04 -0.36
C ASP A 100 -1.38 -8.51 -0.45
N GLY A 101 -1.94 -9.38 0.38
CA GLY A 101 -1.58 -10.80 0.39
C GLY A 101 -0.24 -11.12 1.05
N LEU A 102 0.22 -10.30 2.01
CA LEU A 102 1.49 -10.51 2.73
C LEU A 102 1.58 -11.90 3.36
N GLU A 103 0.46 -12.49 3.77
CA GLU A 103 0.38 -13.85 4.30
C GLU A 103 0.77 -14.95 3.29
N LYS A 104 0.80 -14.62 1.99
CA LYS A 104 1.13 -15.54 0.89
C LYS A 104 2.58 -15.42 0.44
N ALA A 105 3.31 -14.42 0.92
CA ALA A 105 4.72 -14.28 0.64
C ALA A 105 5.49 -15.43 1.31
N GLU A 106 6.44 -16.02 0.59
CA GLU A 106 7.33 -17.04 1.17
C GLU A 106 8.26 -16.42 2.24
N ARG A 107 8.68 -17.25 3.19
CA ARG A 107 9.60 -16.89 4.27
C ARG A 107 11.05 -16.91 3.81
#